data_AF-A0AAT9J3S6-F1
#
_entry.id   AF-A0AAT9J3S6-F1
#
_cell.length_a   1.000
_cell.length_b   1.000
_cell.length_c   1.000
_cell.angle_alpha   90.00
_cell.angle_beta   90.00
_cell.angle_gamma   90.00
#
_symmetry.space_group_name_H-M   'P 1'
#
loop_
_entity.id
_entity.type
_entity.pdbx_description
1 polymer ?
#
loop_
_entity_poly.entity_id
_entity_poly.type
_entity_poly.pdbx_seq_one_letter_code
_entity_poly.pdbx_strand_id
1 'polypeptide(L)'
;MRSLPRTMSETLAHLSRTVPVIALFGPRGSGKTTLAKRCGGPNRTYLTLEDQGLRQQAREDPDAFLNSHRAPLTIDDIHLAPQLVDCLLARLGDATAFGSYWLITSHDEALAGLKVGPAMRPMTAYLRLLGLSQAECSHRALIQVPFLPTPSWVEQAGQLAPPPPLWYLSSHMAGRLNATKNVSVLDTLDTLRPPRGPGAVVALHTKDLLLSEDVRAIPVHYI
;
A
#
# COMPACT_ATOMS: atom_id res chain seq x y z
N MET A 1 18.66 0.01 12.53
CA MET A 1 18.07 -0.53 11.27
C MET A 1 17.87 0.61 10.29
N ARG A 2 18.46 0.55 9.08
CA ARG A 2 18.17 1.52 8.01
C ARG A 2 16.77 1.26 7.44
N SER A 3 15.94 2.29 7.31
CA SER A 3 14.64 2.16 6.66
C SER A 3 14.79 2.18 5.14
N LEU A 4 14.15 1.23 4.45
CA LEU A 4 14.15 1.19 2.99
C LEU A 4 13.26 2.31 2.41
N PRO A 5 13.62 2.91 1.27
CA PRO A 5 12.71 3.78 0.53
C PRO A 5 11.44 3.02 0.14
N ARG A 6 10.29 3.67 0.30
CA ARG A 6 8.99 3.11 -0.10
C ARG A 6 8.57 3.71 -1.43
N THR A 7 8.10 2.90 -2.37
CA THR A 7 7.55 3.40 -3.64
C THR A 7 6.39 4.38 -3.39
N MET A 8 5.61 4.12 -2.34
CA MET A 8 4.45 4.92 -1.97
C MET A 8 4.78 6.33 -1.43
N SER A 9 6.06 6.65 -1.22
CA SER A 9 6.47 7.97 -0.72
C SER A 9 6.08 9.09 -1.68
N GLU A 10 6.23 8.88 -2.99
CA GLU A 10 5.87 9.86 -4.02
C GLU A 10 4.36 10.09 -4.07
N THR A 11 3.58 9.00 -4.00
CA THR A 11 2.12 9.08 -3.95
C THR A 11 1.64 9.83 -2.71
N LEU A 12 2.23 9.56 -1.54
CA LEU A 12 1.89 10.28 -0.31
C LEU A 12 2.23 11.77 -0.42
N ALA A 13 3.38 12.12 -0.99
CA ALA A 13 3.79 13.51 -1.21
C ALA A 13 2.86 14.23 -2.21
N HIS A 14 2.45 13.55 -3.28
CA HIS A 14 1.49 14.08 -4.24
C HIS A 14 0.13 14.33 -3.59
N LEU A 15 -0.42 13.34 -2.88
CA LEU A 15 -1.70 13.46 -2.18
C LEU A 15 -1.69 14.57 -1.12
N SER A 16 -0.57 14.77 -0.43
CA SER A 16 -0.42 15.86 0.53
C SER A 16 -0.49 17.25 -0.08
N ARG A 17 -0.45 17.38 -1.41
CA ARG A 17 -0.61 18.64 -2.13
C ARG A 17 -1.94 18.75 -2.85
N THR A 18 -2.78 17.71 -2.84
CA THR A 18 -4.03 17.67 -3.62
C THR A 18 -5.27 17.48 -2.77
N VAL A 19 -5.15 16.88 -1.58
CA VAL A 19 -6.28 16.66 -0.68
C VAL A 19 -5.98 17.17 0.75
N PRO A 20 -6.97 17.70 1.48
CA PRO A 20 -6.82 18.08 2.88
C PRO A 20 -6.47 16.94 3.83
N VAL A 21 -7.09 15.77 3.64
CA VAL A 21 -6.95 14.61 4.54
C VAL A 21 -6.39 13.41 3.79
N ILE A 22 -5.44 12.71 4.41
CA ILE A 22 -4.91 11.43 3.90
C ILE A 22 -5.08 10.36 4.98
N ALA A 23 -5.78 9.27 4.65
CA ALA A 23 -5.88 8.10 5.47
C ALA A 23 -4.88 7.03 5.00
N LEU A 24 -3.83 6.80 5.80
CA LEU A 24 -2.80 5.78 5.57
C LEU A 24 -3.10 4.53 6.40
N PHE A 25 -3.45 3.42 5.75
CA PHE A 25 -3.87 2.20 6.45
C PHE A 25 -3.26 0.92 5.90
N GLY A 26 -3.44 -0.20 6.59
CA GLY A 26 -2.91 -1.51 6.20
C GLY A 26 -2.37 -2.31 7.40
N PRO A 27 -1.89 -3.54 7.18
CA PRO A 27 -1.59 -4.49 8.27
C PRO A 27 -0.55 -3.96 9.27
N ARG A 28 -0.63 -4.39 10.53
CA ARG A 28 0.40 -4.09 11.54
C ARG A 28 1.78 -4.53 11.03
N GLY A 29 2.81 -3.73 11.33
CA GLY A 29 4.17 -4.00 10.85
C GLY A 29 4.45 -3.62 9.39
N SER A 30 3.49 -3.09 8.62
CA SER A 30 3.74 -2.68 7.22
C SER A 30 4.60 -1.42 7.05
N GLY A 31 5.02 -0.76 8.13
CA GLY A 31 5.88 0.42 8.09
C GLY A 31 5.17 1.76 7.87
N LYS A 32 3.87 1.86 8.19
CA LYS A 32 3.07 3.10 8.06
C LYS A 32 3.64 4.27 8.85
N THR A 33 3.89 4.05 10.14
CA THR A 33 4.50 5.05 11.03
C THR A 33 5.85 5.53 10.51
N THR A 34 6.68 4.60 10.02
CA THR A 34 7.99 4.93 9.44
C THR A 34 7.83 5.76 8.16
N LEU A 35 6.88 5.41 7.29
CA LEU A 35 6.60 6.18 6.07
C LEU A 35 6.13 7.60 6.40
N ALA A 36 5.17 7.73 7.32
CA ALA A 36 4.61 9.02 7.71
C ALA A 36 5.65 9.93 8.37
N LYS A 37 6.43 9.42 9.33
CA LYS A 37 7.52 10.20 9.96
C LYS A 37 8.57 10.64 8.94
N ARG A 38 8.89 9.79 7.95
CA ARG A 38 9.85 10.13 6.90
C ARG A 38 9.32 11.19 5.92
N CYS A 39 8.04 11.14 5.57
CA CYS A 39 7.44 12.04 4.58
C CYS A 39 6.86 13.33 5.19
N GLY A 40 6.58 13.35 6.49
CA GLY A 40 5.89 14.46 7.16
C GLY A 40 6.68 15.77 7.20
N GLY A 41 8.01 15.69 7.11
CA GLY A 41 8.91 16.85 7.24
C GLY A 41 8.94 17.45 8.66
N PRO A 42 9.76 18.49 8.89
CA PRO A 42 9.96 19.06 10.23
C PRO A 42 8.77 19.89 10.74
N ASN A 43 7.92 20.40 9.85
CA ASN A 43 6.83 21.32 10.20
C ASN A 43 5.51 20.62 10.52
N ARG A 44 5.46 19.28 10.46
CA ARG A 44 4.27 18.49 10.76
C ARG A 44 4.35 17.89 12.15
N THR A 45 3.35 18.18 12.99
CA THR A 45 3.22 17.57 14.31
C THR A 45 2.83 16.10 14.14
N TYR A 46 3.52 15.19 14.81
CA TYR A 46 3.20 13.77 14.84
C TYR A 46 2.74 13.39 16.25
N LEU A 47 1.54 12.83 16.36
CA LEU A 47 0.94 12.33 17.59
C LEU A 47 0.52 10.88 17.41
N THR A 48 0.61 10.07 18.46
CA THR A 48 0.08 8.70 18.48
C THR A 48 -0.92 8.58 19.61
N LEU A 49 -2.07 7.95 19.32
CA LEU A 49 -3.08 7.63 20.33
C LEU A 49 -2.72 6.36 21.13
N GLU A 50 -1.54 5.77 20.93
CA GLU A 50 -0.98 4.83 21.90
C GLU A 50 -0.70 5.52 23.25
N ASP A 51 -0.37 6.81 23.23
CA ASP A 51 -0.27 7.64 24.43
C ASP A 51 -1.64 7.77 25.12
N GLN A 52 -1.70 7.40 26.40
CA GLN A 52 -2.97 7.37 27.15
C GLN A 52 -3.58 8.76 27.34
N GLY A 53 -2.74 9.79 27.56
CA GLY A 53 -3.22 11.15 27.77
C GLY A 53 -3.80 11.74 26.50
N LEU A 54 -3.09 11.60 25.37
CA LEU A 54 -3.59 12.03 24.06
C LEU A 54 -4.84 11.26 23.64
N ARG A 55 -4.90 9.95 23.92
CA ARG A 55 -6.09 9.15 23.65
C ARG A 55 -7.29 9.61 24.48
N GLN A 56 -7.10 9.85 25.77
CA GLN A 56 -8.17 10.30 26.65
C GLN A 56 -8.70 11.65 26.18
N GLN A 57 -7.81 12.60 25.92
CA GLN A 57 -8.18 13.91 25.38
C GLN A 57 -8.94 13.80 24.05
N ALA A 58 -8.44 13.01 23.10
CA ALA A 58 -9.09 12.80 21.81
C ALA A 58 -10.45 12.10 21.92
N ARG A 59 -10.70 11.34 23.00
CA ARG A 59 -11.96 10.63 23.21
C ARG A 59 -13.02 11.48 23.91
N GLU A 60 -12.61 12.22 24.94
CA GLU A 60 -13.48 13.02 25.80
C GLU A 60 -13.90 14.32 25.12
N ASP A 61 -12.95 15.03 24.50
CA ASP A 61 -13.19 16.28 23.80
C ASP A 61 -12.35 16.37 22.50
N PRO A 62 -12.85 15.76 21.40
CA PRO A 62 -12.20 15.80 20.09
C PRO A 62 -11.95 17.22 19.57
N ASP A 63 -12.85 18.16 19.90
CA ASP A 63 -12.75 19.55 19.47
C ASP A 63 -11.60 20.28 20.17
N ALA A 64 -11.49 20.12 21.50
CA ALA A 64 -10.37 20.64 22.26
C ALA A 64 -9.04 20.01 21.83
N PHE A 65 -9.02 18.71 21.48
CA PHE A 65 -7.83 18.04 20.95
C PHE A 65 -7.34 18.70 19.65
N LEU A 66 -8.24 18.90 18.67
CA LEU A 66 -7.89 19.54 17.40
C LEU A 66 -7.56 21.04 17.55
N ASN A 67 -8.10 21.72 18.57
CA ASN A 67 -7.72 23.11 18.88
C ASN A 67 -6.33 23.22 19.51
N SER A 68 -5.98 22.24 20.35
CA SER A 68 -4.68 22.16 21.01
C SER A 68 -3.57 21.77 20.03
N HIS A 69 -3.92 21.07 18.94
CA HIS A 69 -2.96 20.48 18.01
C HIS A 69 -3.26 20.93 16.58
N ARG A 70 -2.61 22.03 16.17
CA ARG A 70 -2.85 22.66 14.87
C ARG A 70 -2.25 21.85 13.72
N ALA A 71 -2.91 21.93 12.56
CA ALA A 71 -2.40 21.40 11.30
C ALA A 71 -1.10 22.13 10.86
N PRO A 72 -0.20 21.47 10.12
CA PRO A 72 -0.30 20.10 9.62
C PRO A 72 -0.04 19.06 10.70
N LEU A 73 -0.94 18.09 10.82
CA LEU A 73 -0.97 17.11 11.91
C LEU A 73 -1.01 15.68 11.36
N THR A 74 -0.24 14.77 11.96
CA THR A 74 -0.38 13.32 11.80
C THR A 74 -0.90 12.73 13.11
N ILE A 75 -1.97 11.94 13.02
CA ILE A 75 -2.54 11.18 14.14
C ILE A 75 -2.38 9.70 13.81
N ASP A 76 -1.51 9.02 14.55
CA ASP A 76 -1.33 7.58 14.49
C ASP A 76 -2.30 6.86 15.43
N ASP A 77 -2.64 5.63 15.06
CA ASP A 77 -3.58 4.78 15.78
C ASP A 77 -4.98 5.39 15.95
N ILE A 78 -5.50 6.06 14.90
CA ILE A 78 -6.80 6.75 14.93
C ILE A 78 -7.98 5.84 15.32
N HIS A 79 -7.86 4.53 15.10
CA HIS A 79 -8.81 3.52 15.56
C HIS A 79 -9.06 3.52 17.06
N LEU A 80 -8.16 4.10 17.85
CA LEU A 80 -8.32 4.25 19.29
C LEU A 80 -9.25 5.40 19.66
N ALA A 81 -9.49 6.39 18.80
CA ALA A 81 -10.47 7.46 19.02
C ALA A 81 -11.23 7.78 17.72
N PRO A 82 -12.12 6.87 17.26
CA PRO A 82 -12.83 7.02 15.99
C PRO A 82 -13.71 8.28 15.93
N GLN A 83 -14.25 8.76 17.05
CA GLN A 83 -15.04 10.01 17.13
C GLN A 83 -14.27 11.26 16.67
N LEU A 84 -12.93 11.22 16.70
CA LEU A 84 -12.09 12.31 16.23
C LEU A 84 -12.21 12.51 14.72
N VAL A 85 -12.54 11.44 13.98
CA VAL A 85 -12.74 11.48 12.53
C VAL A 85 -13.90 12.40 12.18
N ASP A 86 -15.05 12.25 12.83
CA ASP A 86 -16.25 13.04 12.53
C ASP A 86 -16.04 14.53 12.83
N CYS A 87 -15.42 14.83 13.97
CA CYS A 87 -15.06 16.19 14.37
C CYS A 87 -14.08 16.84 13.38
N LEU A 88 -13.09 16.07 12.91
CA LEU A 88 -12.14 16.53 11.90
C LEU A 88 -12.86 16.85 10.58
N LEU A 89 -13.71 15.93 10.10
CA LEU A 89 -14.46 16.13 8.85
C LEU A 89 -15.39 17.35 8.93
N ALA A 90 -16.04 17.58 10.07
CA ALA A 90 -16.89 18.75 10.29
C ALA A 90 -16.13 20.09 10.23
N ARG A 91 -14.82 20.08 10.48
CA ARG A 91 -13.94 21.26 10.39
C ARG A 91 -13.39 21.50 8.98
N LEU A 92 -13.55 20.56 8.06
CA LEU A 92 -13.08 20.72 6.69
C LEU A 92 -14.01 21.66 5.91
N GLY A 93 -13.42 22.59 5.18
CA GLY A 93 -14.14 23.48 4.26
C GLY A 93 -13.28 23.82 3.05
N ASP A 94 -13.79 24.67 2.17
CA ASP A 94 -13.11 25.00 0.90
C ASP A 94 -11.75 25.67 1.08
N ALA A 95 -11.54 26.36 2.21
CA ALA A 95 -10.28 27.03 2.54
C ALA A 95 -9.27 26.14 3.28
N THR A 96 -9.60 24.86 3.55
CA THR A 96 -8.68 23.98 4.27
C THR A 96 -7.45 23.67 3.43
N ALA A 97 -6.27 23.90 4.00
CA ALA A 97 -5.00 23.65 3.31
C ALA A 97 -4.82 22.15 3.00
N PHE A 98 -4.23 21.85 1.85
CA PHE A 98 -3.89 20.47 1.49
C PHE A 98 -2.86 19.87 2.44
N GLY A 99 -3.02 18.58 2.71
CA GLY A 99 -2.20 17.85 3.66
C GLY A 99 -2.40 18.27 5.11
N SER A 100 -3.46 18.99 5.47
CA SER A 100 -3.70 19.40 6.87
C SER A 100 -3.68 18.22 7.84
N TYR A 101 -4.24 17.06 7.46
CA TYR A 101 -4.35 15.92 8.36
C TYR A 101 -3.92 14.60 7.71
N TRP A 102 -3.06 13.86 8.39
CA TRP A 102 -2.74 12.47 8.06
C TRP A 102 -3.24 11.56 9.17
N LEU A 103 -4.09 10.60 8.84
CA LEU A 103 -4.66 9.63 9.76
C LEU A 103 -4.02 8.27 9.49
N ILE A 104 -3.47 7.63 10.51
CA ILE A 104 -2.83 6.32 10.36
C ILE A 104 -3.56 5.28 11.20
N THR A 105 -3.81 4.11 10.62
CA THR A 105 -4.41 2.99 11.35
C THR A 105 -3.96 1.66 10.79
N SER A 106 -3.93 0.63 11.65
CA SER A 106 -3.83 -0.76 11.21
C SER A 106 -5.17 -1.47 10.99
N HIS A 107 -6.27 -0.80 11.28
CA HIS A 107 -7.63 -1.35 11.27
C HIS A 107 -8.48 -0.58 10.26
N ASP A 108 -8.95 -1.30 9.23
CA ASP A 108 -9.70 -0.72 8.11
C ASP A 108 -11.07 -0.17 8.56
N GLU A 109 -11.68 -0.78 9.59
CA GLU A 109 -12.99 -0.40 10.15
C GLU A 109 -13.01 1.03 10.73
N ALA A 110 -11.89 1.49 11.29
CA ALA A 110 -11.78 2.84 11.84
C ALA A 110 -11.87 3.94 10.79
N LEU A 111 -11.76 3.59 9.51
CA LEU A 111 -11.89 4.53 8.39
C LEU A 111 -13.28 4.51 7.77
N ALA A 112 -14.23 3.73 8.32
CA ALA A 112 -15.60 3.67 7.82
C ALA A 112 -16.29 5.05 7.84
N GLY A 113 -16.05 5.85 8.90
CA GLY A 113 -16.58 7.21 9.03
C GLY A 113 -15.96 8.26 8.10
N LEU A 114 -14.81 7.96 7.47
CA LEU A 114 -14.23 8.84 6.43
C LEU A 114 -14.97 8.73 5.10
N LYS A 115 -15.78 7.68 4.92
CA LYS A 115 -16.58 7.50 3.71
C LYS A 115 -17.76 8.43 3.84
N VAL A 116 -17.96 9.27 2.83
CA VAL A 116 -19.17 10.08 2.59
C VAL A 116 -19.10 11.53 3.10
N GLY A 117 -18.82 12.43 2.16
CA GLY A 117 -19.42 13.76 2.10
C GLY A 117 -19.94 14.00 0.68
N PRO A 118 -21.15 14.55 0.47
CA PRO A 118 -21.79 14.71 -0.84
C PRO A 118 -21.20 15.81 -1.74
N ALA A 119 -20.06 16.42 -1.37
CA ALA A 119 -19.51 17.57 -2.07
C ALA A 119 -18.55 17.16 -3.21
N MET A 120 -18.62 17.87 -4.35
CA MET A 120 -17.96 17.58 -5.63
C MET A 120 -16.41 17.54 -5.64
N ARG A 121 -15.72 17.51 -4.48
CA ARG A 121 -14.27 17.31 -4.37
C ARG A 121 -13.94 16.27 -3.32
N PRO A 122 -13.06 15.29 -3.61
CA PRO A 122 -12.58 14.37 -2.60
C PRO A 122 -11.71 15.12 -1.57
N MET A 123 -12.26 15.37 -0.39
CA MET A 123 -11.54 16.00 0.74
C MET A 123 -10.57 15.03 1.43
N THR A 124 -10.73 13.73 1.17
CA THR A 124 -9.98 12.65 1.79
C THR A 124 -9.44 11.70 0.72
N ALA A 125 -8.15 11.36 0.79
CA ALA A 125 -7.56 10.28 0.02
C ALA A 125 -7.26 9.06 0.91
N TYR A 126 -7.48 7.88 0.36
CA TYR A 126 -7.22 6.60 1.02
C TYR A 126 -5.99 5.95 0.43
N LEU A 127 -5.04 5.59 1.29
CA LEU A 127 -3.75 5.05 0.89
C LEU A 127 -3.44 3.79 1.69
N ARG A 128 -3.53 2.62 1.03
CA ARG A 128 -3.27 1.33 1.67
C ARG A 128 -1.81 0.92 1.51
N LEU A 129 -1.06 0.88 2.61
CA LEU A 129 0.33 0.41 2.67
C LEU A 129 0.41 -1.05 3.09
N LEU A 130 0.87 -1.88 2.15
CA LEU A 130 1.19 -3.28 2.37
C LEU A 130 2.65 -3.46 2.79
N GLY A 131 3.06 -4.72 2.98
CA GLY A 131 4.45 -5.09 3.23
C GLY A 131 5.40 -4.65 2.11
N LEU A 132 6.69 -4.88 2.32
CA LEU A 132 7.69 -4.49 1.33
C LEU A 132 7.47 -5.25 0.01
N SER A 133 7.48 -4.52 -1.10
CA SER A 133 7.49 -5.12 -2.42
C SER A 133 8.87 -5.70 -2.74
N GLN A 134 8.94 -6.61 -3.72
CA GLN A 134 10.23 -7.11 -4.20
C GLN A 134 11.13 -6.00 -4.75
N ALA A 135 10.53 -4.97 -5.35
CA ALA A 135 11.28 -3.80 -5.80
C ALA A 135 11.89 -3.06 -4.60
N GLU A 136 11.16 -2.89 -3.51
CA GLU A 136 11.65 -2.25 -2.28
C GLU A 136 12.77 -3.09 -1.62
N CYS A 137 12.58 -4.40 -1.50
CA CYS A 137 13.61 -5.32 -0.97
C CYS A 137 14.88 -5.36 -1.83
N SER A 138 14.73 -5.20 -3.15
CA SER A 138 15.84 -5.18 -4.11
C SER A 138 16.44 -3.78 -4.31
N HIS A 139 16.11 -2.78 -3.48
CA HIS A 139 16.58 -1.39 -3.60
C HIS A 139 16.19 -0.67 -4.90
N ARG A 140 15.10 -1.12 -5.55
CA ARG A 140 14.53 -0.58 -6.80
C ARG A 140 13.28 0.29 -6.59
N ALA A 141 12.97 0.67 -5.36
CA ALA A 141 11.74 1.42 -5.03
C ALA A 141 11.59 2.74 -5.82
N LEU A 142 12.69 3.43 -6.11
CA LEU A 142 12.71 4.75 -6.75
C LEU A 142 12.72 4.73 -8.28
N ILE A 143 12.92 3.56 -8.87
CA ILE A 143 13.00 3.37 -10.33
C ILE A 143 11.87 2.48 -10.86
N GLN A 144 10.97 2.05 -9.97
CA GLN A 144 9.88 1.17 -10.33
C GLN A 144 8.73 1.98 -10.92
N VAL A 145 8.34 1.64 -12.14
CA VAL A 145 7.14 2.16 -12.79
C VAL A 145 5.91 1.33 -12.40
N PRO A 146 4.71 1.93 -12.29
CA PRO A 146 3.47 1.22 -12.00
C PRO A 146 3.33 -0.04 -12.86
N PHE A 147 2.79 -1.12 -12.29
CA PHE A 147 2.52 -2.32 -13.07
C PHE A 147 1.48 -2.00 -14.13
N LEU A 148 1.91 -2.00 -15.39
CA LEU A 148 1.02 -2.00 -16.53
C LEU A 148 1.10 -3.39 -17.15
N PRO A 149 -0.01 -4.11 -17.36
CA PRO A 149 0.00 -5.44 -17.97
C PRO A 149 0.24 -5.33 -19.50
N THR A 150 1.29 -4.62 -19.91
CA THR A 150 1.72 -4.51 -21.31
C THR A 150 2.91 -5.43 -21.55
N PRO A 151 3.05 -6.03 -22.75
CA PRO A 151 4.20 -6.86 -23.08
C PRO A 151 5.55 -6.15 -22.84
N SER A 152 5.63 -4.87 -23.20
CA SER A 152 6.81 -4.03 -22.99
C SER A 152 7.19 -3.87 -21.52
N TRP A 153 6.21 -3.74 -20.63
CA TRP A 153 6.46 -3.65 -19.19
C TRP A 153 7.01 -4.97 -18.66
N VAL A 154 6.44 -6.11 -19.09
CA VAL A 154 6.88 -7.43 -18.65
C VAL A 154 8.32 -7.71 -19.09
N GLU A 155 8.68 -7.33 -20.31
CA GLU A 155 10.04 -7.45 -20.83
C GLU A 155 11.03 -6.60 -20.03
N GLN A 156 10.69 -5.33 -19.77
CA GLN A 156 11.52 -4.42 -18.97
C GLN A 156 11.64 -4.87 -17.50
N ALA A 157 10.55 -5.33 -16.89
CA ALA A 157 10.54 -5.83 -15.52
C ALA A 157 11.35 -7.12 -15.37
N GLY A 158 11.31 -7.98 -16.40
CA GLY A 158 12.17 -9.16 -16.50
C GLY A 158 13.66 -8.77 -16.45
N GLN A 159 14.10 -7.83 -17.29
CA GLN A 159 15.50 -7.41 -17.31
C GLN A 159 16.02 -6.86 -15.97
N LEU A 160 15.14 -6.27 -15.16
CA LEU A 160 15.50 -5.60 -13.90
C LEU A 160 15.33 -6.47 -12.65
N ALA A 161 14.62 -7.60 -12.72
CA ALA A 161 14.31 -8.42 -11.55
C ALA A 161 15.26 -9.63 -11.44
N PRO A 162 15.90 -9.86 -10.29
CA PRO A 162 16.57 -11.14 -10.05
C PRO A 162 15.51 -12.25 -10.08
N PRO A 163 15.82 -13.42 -10.65
CA PRO A 163 14.88 -14.53 -10.67
C PRO A 163 14.54 -14.95 -9.23
N PRO A 164 13.27 -15.31 -8.92
CA PRO A 164 12.95 -15.80 -7.59
C PRO A 164 13.69 -17.12 -7.34
N PRO A 165 14.11 -17.39 -6.09
CA PRO A 165 14.82 -18.63 -5.77
C PRO A 165 13.90 -19.85 -5.94
N LEU A 166 14.45 -20.99 -6.35
CA LEU A 166 13.67 -22.19 -6.69
C LEU A 166 12.74 -22.68 -5.55
N TRP A 167 13.17 -22.56 -4.29
CA TRP A 167 12.35 -22.93 -3.13
C TRP A 167 11.08 -22.07 -3.00
N TYR A 168 11.11 -20.82 -3.48
CA TYR A 168 9.95 -19.93 -3.45
C TYR A 168 8.87 -20.41 -4.43
N LEU A 169 9.28 -20.91 -5.60
CA LEU A 169 8.37 -21.47 -6.59
C LEU A 169 7.73 -22.77 -6.09
N SER A 170 8.53 -23.69 -5.52
CA SER A 170 8.01 -24.97 -5.02
C SER A 170 7.01 -24.80 -3.86
N SER A 171 7.30 -23.92 -2.90
CA SER A 171 6.46 -23.69 -1.72
C SER A 171 5.15 -22.93 -2.02
N HIS A 172 5.17 -21.97 -2.94
CA HIS A 172 4.00 -21.11 -3.20
C HIS A 172 3.14 -21.56 -4.39
N MET A 173 3.70 -22.32 -5.34
CA MET A 173 2.92 -22.86 -6.46
C MET A 173 2.28 -24.21 -6.16
N ALA A 174 2.94 -25.08 -5.40
CA ALA A 174 2.39 -26.40 -5.04
C ALA A 174 1.06 -26.30 -4.25
N GLY A 175 0.94 -25.31 -3.36
CA GLY A 175 -0.27 -25.10 -2.55
C GLY A 175 -1.47 -24.48 -3.30
N ARG A 176 -1.24 -23.71 -4.37
CA ARG A 176 -2.31 -23.05 -5.15
C ARG A 176 -2.81 -23.89 -6.32
N LEU A 177 -2.01 -24.81 -6.83
CA LEU A 177 -2.39 -25.71 -7.93
C LEU A 177 -3.26 -26.89 -7.49
N ASN A 178 -3.26 -27.24 -6.19
CA ASN A 178 -4.09 -28.31 -5.65
C ASN A 178 -5.55 -27.90 -5.37
N ALA A 179 -5.89 -26.59 -5.39
CA ALA A 179 -7.21 -26.10 -5.04
C ALA A 179 -8.25 -26.20 -6.17
N THR A 180 -7.85 -26.61 -7.37
CA THR A 180 -8.77 -26.79 -8.50
C THR A 180 -8.42 -28.09 -9.20
N LYS A 181 -9.21 -29.13 -8.95
CA LYS A 181 -9.17 -30.38 -9.71
C LYS A 181 -9.23 -30.03 -11.20
N ASN A 182 -8.31 -30.61 -11.98
CA ASN A 182 -8.10 -30.45 -13.44
C ASN A 182 -6.97 -29.50 -13.88
N VAL A 183 -5.89 -29.39 -13.12
CA VAL A 183 -4.59 -28.99 -13.69
C VAL A 183 -3.69 -30.21 -13.73
N SER A 184 -3.50 -30.80 -14.91
CA SER A 184 -2.41 -31.77 -15.14
C SER A 184 -1.11 -30.98 -15.13
N VAL A 185 -0.51 -30.86 -13.94
CA VAL A 185 0.88 -30.44 -13.77
C VAL A 185 1.70 -31.46 -14.55
N LEU A 186 2.16 -31.04 -15.73
CA LEU A 186 3.21 -31.73 -16.46
C LEU A 186 4.34 -32.05 -15.47
N ASP A 187 4.76 -33.32 -15.45
CA ASP A 187 5.85 -33.96 -14.69
C ASP A 187 7.22 -33.25 -14.86
N THR A 188 7.28 -31.95 -14.62
CA THR A 188 8.31 -31.08 -15.22
C THR A 188 8.64 -29.89 -14.33
N LEU A 189 8.44 -29.99 -13.00
CA LEU A 189 9.05 -29.05 -12.06
C LEU A 189 10.45 -29.53 -11.65
N ASP A 190 10.64 -30.84 -11.47
CA ASP A 190 11.93 -31.44 -11.09
C ASP A 190 12.98 -31.45 -12.21
N THR A 191 12.57 -31.16 -13.45
CA THR A 191 13.46 -31.06 -14.62
C THR A 191 13.83 -29.62 -14.98
N LEU A 192 13.29 -28.62 -14.27
CA LEU A 192 13.64 -27.21 -14.50
C LEU A 192 15.04 -26.92 -13.94
N ARG A 193 15.95 -26.51 -14.83
CA ARG A 193 17.28 -26.03 -14.43
C ARG A 193 17.16 -24.70 -13.66
N PRO A 194 18.05 -24.41 -12.70
CA PRO A 194 18.09 -23.12 -12.03
C PRO A 194 18.28 -21.99 -13.07
N PRO A 195 17.53 -20.88 -12.95
CA PRO A 195 17.61 -19.78 -13.89
C PRO A 195 19.01 -19.15 -13.87
N ARG A 196 19.59 -18.94 -15.07
CA ARG A 196 20.84 -18.18 -15.25
C ARG A 196 20.50 -16.84 -15.91
N GLY A 197 20.62 -15.76 -15.14
CA GLY A 197 20.41 -14.39 -15.61
C GLY A 197 19.17 -13.70 -15.00
N PRO A 198 19.07 -12.36 -15.16
CA PRO A 198 17.93 -11.58 -14.67
C PRO A 198 16.64 -11.86 -15.45
N GLY A 199 15.51 -11.96 -14.75
CA GLY A 199 14.17 -12.02 -15.31
C GLY A 199 13.49 -13.38 -15.32
N ALA A 200 12.70 -13.68 -14.28
CA ALA A 200 11.78 -14.81 -14.30
C ALA A 200 10.36 -14.37 -13.92
N VAL A 201 9.40 -14.73 -14.77
CA VAL A 201 7.95 -14.63 -14.57
C VAL A 201 7.35 -16.00 -14.89
N VAL A 202 6.42 -16.47 -14.07
CA VAL A 202 5.64 -17.70 -14.32
C VAL A 202 4.20 -17.29 -14.58
N ALA A 203 3.61 -17.82 -15.66
CA ALA A 203 2.21 -17.61 -16.03
C ALA A 203 1.45 -18.94 -15.99
N LEU A 204 0.23 -18.94 -15.46
CA LEU A 204 -0.67 -20.08 -15.41
C LEU A 204 -1.83 -19.85 -16.41
N HIS A 205 -2.06 -20.83 -17.28
CA HIS A 205 -3.12 -20.81 -18.30
C HIS A 205 -4.25 -21.77 -17.88
N THR A 206 -5.47 -21.26 -17.68
CA THR A 206 -6.68 -22.08 -17.46
C THR A 206 -7.51 -22.12 -18.74
N LYS A 207 -7.89 -23.31 -19.22
CA LYS A 207 -8.46 -23.52 -20.57
C LYS A 207 -9.92 -23.07 -20.77
N ASP A 208 -10.62 -22.55 -19.77
CA ASP A 208 -12.08 -22.45 -19.79
C ASP A 208 -12.67 -21.02 -19.73
N LEU A 209 -12.06 -19.99 -20.33
CA LEU A 209 -12.71 -18.67 -20.50
C LEU A 209 -13.00 -18.33 -21.98
N LEU A 210 -14.24 -17.86 -22.23
CA LEU A 210 -14.76 -17.39 -23.53
C LEU A 210 -14.13 -16.05 -23.93
N LEU A 211 -13.75 -15.95 -25.21
CA LEU A 211 -12.84 -14.97 -25.84
C LEU A 211 -13.37 -13.52 -25.99
N SER A 212 -14.00 -12.93 -24.97
CA SER A 212 -14.12 -11.46 -24.87
C SER A 212 -13.75 -10.87 -23.51
N GLU A 213 -13.25 -11.70 -22.58
CA GLU A 213 -12.71 -11.30 -21.28
C GLU A 213 -11.37 -12.01 -21.02
N ASP A 214 -10.43 -11.25 -20.47
CA ASP A 214 -9.32 -11.66 -19.60
C ASP A 214 -8.19 -12.63 -20.03
N VAL A 215 -6.97 -12.11 -19.82
CA VAL A 215 -5.63 -12.72 -19.70
C VAL A 215 -4.88 -13.11 -20.99
N ARG A 216 -3.90 -12.26 -21.34
CA ARG A 216 -2.66 -12.68 -22.00
C ARG A 216 -1.44 -12.05 -21.32
N ALA A 217 -0.59 -12.89 -20.74
CA ALA A 217 0.83 -12.61 -20.58
C ALA A 217 1.64 -13.93 -20.52
N ILE A 218 2.57 -14.09 -21.46
CA ILE A 218 3.73 -14.99 -21.37
C ILE A 218 4.91 -14.20 -21.94
N PRO A 219 6.01 -14.05 -21.17
CA PRO A 219 7.30 -14.42 -21.74
C PRO A 219 8.07 -15.32 -20.77
N VAL A 220 8.55 -16.44 -21.33
CA VAL A 220 9.51 -17.35 -20.72
C VAL A 220 10.79 -17.24 -21.56
N HIS A 221 11.93 -16.97 -20.93
CA HIS A 221 13.22 -17.27 -21.55
C HIS A 221 14.01 -18.19 -20.63
N TYR A 222 14.08 -19.45 -21.06
CA TYR A 222 15.13 -20.40 -20.70
C TYR A 222 15.76 -20.84 -22.02
N ILE A 223 17.09 -20.81 -22.11
CA ILE A 223 17.83 -21.57 -23.13
C ILE A 223 18.07 -22.96 -22.57
#